data_AF-A0A9W7FG46-F1
#
_entry.id   AF-A0A9W7FG46-F1
#
_cell.length_a   1.000
_cell.length_b   1.000
_cell.length_c   1.000
_cell.angle_alpha   90.00
_cell.angle_beta   90.00
_cell.angle_gamma   90.00
#
_symmetry.space_group_name_H-M   'P 1'
#
loop_
_entity.id
_entity.type
_entity.pdbx_description
1 polymer ?
#
loop_
_entity_poly.entity_id
_entity_poly.type
_entity_poly.pdbx_seq_one_letter_code
_entity_poly.pdbx_strand_id
1 'polypeptide(L)'
;MEMKRNSSRHEEDLARGHEPEDTPAYQVLQQHGLLNSTYRVPTANDIDAVPSNSNPWLNTFFRALCCPCPCLVKTFTVPDGFVLPVNDGRGGFHFYGTGNHLILDPFYSYGKAESYGVNTIVHGDRSLLVIKQGKIGLALNKGQPILLPPGLHQWKDPVLVYQKSFDLNNNVIRLGPLTLVTVDEGYCAVTEDNGRQVILDGGDTYLLTHRNHKFQKYISMKIQSHDMQRIEATSADNVLMAVRATVIWRITDAHIAAKNSADTIAKNGGDKSSSDLGDITKLTNDVLKQSEASLAAFIGAVNYSDTFNVAAVVEKSHTNSSSNFTTAQSSPTKGGGGTFAHEEEAEVPTASPLFDPNKLNSCVHQANKITKTYGVSITSINVVSAVPADPKLQSSLAQGAVAAAEAQKYETVAQGKARAALVEAKGKAESMKIVASGAAESERIRAHGSRKAADLIEGSGIAVKLALLDKTGDGLKGCNSTIFFGADATKLDEMLAPAVVAAATKQVGGAEKKS
;
A
#
# COMPACT_ATOMS: atom_id res chain seq x y z
N MET A 1 -59.81 -18.66 -24.25
CA MET A 1 -58.33 -18.71 -24.41
C MET A 1 -57.71 -17.37 -24.80
N GLU A 2 -58.47 -16.37 -25.29
CA GLU A 2 -57.94 -15.03 -25.58
C GLU A 2 -57.73 -14.12 -24.37
N MET A 3 -58.46 -14.31 -23.25
CA MET A 3 -58.25 -13.52 -22.03
C MET A 3 -56.89 -13.77 -21.34
N LYS A 4 -56.24 -14.91 -21.57
CA LYS A 4 -54.87 -15.16 -21.05
C LYS A 4 -53.77 -14.49 -21.88
N ARG A 5 -54.06 -14.07 -23.11
CA ARG A 5 -53.08 -13.45 -24.04
C ARG A 5 -52.97 -11.94 -23.87
N ASN A 6 -54.00 -11.28 -23.32
CA ASN A 6 -53.96 -9.86 -23.00
C ASN A 6 -53.31 -9.59 -21.63
N SER A 7 -53.31 -10.55 -20.70
CA SER A 7 -52.59 -10.42 -19.42
C SER A 7 -51.07 -10.36 -19.63
N SER A 8 -50.53 -11.14 -20.56
CA SER A 8 -49.08 -11.21 -20.80
C SER A 8 -48.54 -10.02 -21.59
N ARG A 9 -49.36 -9.37 -22.43
CA ARG A 9 -48.92 -8.18 -23.20
C ARG A 9 -48.98 -6.88 -22.38
N HIS A 10 -49.84 -6.82 -21.38
CA HIS A 10 -49.89 -5.66 -20.47
C HIS A 10 -48.73 -5.67 -19.46
N GLU A 11 -48.16 -6.85 -19.15
CA GLU A 11 -46.91 -6.99 -18.39
C GLU A 11 -45.68 -6.53 -19.19
N GLU A 12 -45.62 -6.77 -20.50
CA GLU A 12 -44.46 -6.42 -21.33
C GLU A 12 -44.29 -4.90 -21.59
N ASP A 13 -45.37 -4.12 -21.65
CA ASP A 13 -45.29 -2.68 -21.92
C ASP A 13 -45.04 -1.82 -20.65
N LEU A 14 -45.19 -2.40 -19.44
CA LEU A 14 -44.82 -1.76 -18.17
C LEU A 14 -43.30 -1.81 -17.87
N ALA A 15 -42.55 -2.66 -18.57
CA ALA A 15 -41.14 -2.96 -18.31
C ALA A 15 -40.12 -1.95 -18.89
N ARG A 16 -40.54 -0.80 -19.45
CA ARG A 16 -39.64 0.16 -20.14
C ARG A 16 -39.32 1.47 -19.40
N GLY A 17 -39.92 1.72 -18.24
CA GLY A 17 -39.41 2.73 -17.32
C GLY A 17 -38.65 2.00 -16.23
N HIS A 18 -37.35 2.30 -16.03
CA HIS A 18 -36.49 1.76 -14.95
C HIS A 18 -37.33 1.20 -13.80
N GLU A 19 -37.52 -0.12 -13.76
CA GLU A 19 -38.39 -0.69 -12.75
C GLU A 19 -37.73 -0.39 -11.40
N PRO A 20 -38.45 0.15 -10.41
CA PRO A 20 -37.91 0.41 -9.08
C PRO A 20 -37.47 -0.88 -8.34
N GLU A 21 -37.50 -2.02 -9.03
CA GLU A 21 -37.23 -3.39 -8.62
C GLU A 21 -35.87 -3.91 -9.15
N ASP A 22 -35.05 -3.07 -9.79
CA ASP A 22 -33.76 -3.48 -10.36
C ASP A 22 -32.66 -3.79 -9.32
N THR A 23 -32.89 -3.59 -8.02
CA THR A 23 -31.85 -3.88 -7.01
C THR A 23 -31.63 -5.40 -6.88
N PRO A 24 -30.39 -5.88 -6.62
CA PRO A 24 -30.07 -7.31 -6.50
C PRO A 24 -30.97 -8.07 -5.51
N ALA A 25 -31.35 -7.41 -4.41
CA ALA A 25 -32.24 -7.98 -3.41
C ALA A 25 -33.66 -8.28 -3.96
N TYR A 26 -34.20 -7.41 -4.82
CA TYR A 26 -35.50 -7.64 -5.46
C TYR A 26 -35.42 -8.75 -6.50
N GLN A 27 -34.35 -8.78 -7.30
CA GLN A 27 -34.15 -9.83 -8.31
C GLN A 27 -34.15 -11.23 -7.68
N VAL A 28 -33.47 -11.41 -6.55
CA VAL A 28 -33.46 -12.69 -5.82
C VAL A 28 -34.87 -13.06 -5.35
N LEU A 29 -35.62 -12.11 -4.80
CA LEU A 29 -37.00 -12.35 -4.34
C LEU A 29 -37.96 -12.65 -5.50
N GLN A 30 -37.75 -12.01 -6.65
CA GLN A 30 -38.51 -12.23 -7.88
C GLN A 30 -38.21 -13.60 -8.48
N GLN A 31 -36.93 -14.00 -8.55
CA GLN A 31 -36.50 -15.33 -9.01
C GLN A 31 -37.12 -16.46 -8.19
N HIS A 32 -37.28 -16.26 -6.88
CA HIS A 32 -37.95 -17.22 -5.99
C HIS A 32 -39.49 -17.11 -5.99
N GLY A 33 -40.08 -16.21 -6.78
CA GLY A 33 -41.53 -16.05 -6.90
C GLY A 33 -42.22 -15.60 -5.60
N LEU A 34 -41.50 -14.91 -4.72
CA LEU A 34 -42.01 -14.50 -3.41
C LEU A 34 -42.73 -13.15 -3.44
N LEU A 35 -42.44 -12.32 -4.44
CA LEU A 35 -43.08 -11.02 -4.62
C LEU A 35 -44.48 -11.21 -5.22
N ASN A 36 -45.48 -10.66 -4.55
CA ASN A 36 -46.85 -10.68 -5.02
C ASN A 36 -47.27 -9.29 -5.49
N SER A 37 -47.37 -9.10 -6.81
CA SER A 37 -47.82 -7.87 -7.46
C SER A 37 -49.34 -7.80 -7.64
N THR A 38 -50.10 -8.85 -7.28
CA THR A 38 -51.56 -8.93 -7.50
C THR A 38 -52.34 -7.79 -6.85
N TYR A 39 -51.85 -7.26 -5.73
CA TYR A 39 -52.49 -6.18 -4.97
C TYR A 39 -52.01 -4.79 -5.37
N ARG A 40 -51.08 -4.69 -6.34
CA ARG A 40 -50.48 -3.43 -6.75
C ARG A 40 -51.47 -2.62 -7.59
N VAL A 41 -51.66 -1.37 -7.20
CA VAL A 41 -52.44 -0.39 -7.95
C VAL A 41 -51.45 0.44 -8.80
N PRO A 42 -51.60 0.52 -10.13
CA PRO A 42 -50.63 1.17 -11.00
C PRO A 42 -50.63 2.70 -10.85
N THR A 43 -51.80 3.31 -10.72
CA THR A 43 -51.95 4.77 -10.58
C THR A 43 -52.87 5.12 -9.41
N ALA A 44 -52.68 6.28 -8.79
CA ALA A 44 -53.57 6.77 -7.73
C ALA A 44 -55.04 6.93 -8.18
N ASN A 45 -55.29 7.05 -9.49
CA ASN A 45 -56.65 7.11 -10.05
C ASN A 45 -57.34 5.74 -10.11
N ASP A 46 -56.58 4.65 -10.06
CA ASP A 46 -57.07 3.28 -10.15
C ASP A 46 -57.37 2.68 -8.76
N ILE A 47 -57.30 3.49 -7.70
CA ILE A 47 -57.73 3.10 -6.35
C ILE A 47 -59.23 2.78 -6.43
N ASP A 48 -59.64 1.61 -5.92
CA ASP A 48 -61.06 1.26 -5.76
C ASP A 48 -61.66 2.13 -4.65
N ALA A 49 -62.06 3.33 -5.07
CA ALA A 49 -62.72 4.35 -4.28
C ALA A 49 -63.95 4.86 -5.03
N VAL A 50 -64.99 5.23 -4.29
CA VAL A 50 -66.21 5.81 -4.85
C VAL A 50 -65.87 7.21 -5.40
N PRO A 51 -66.16 7.48 -6.69
CA PRO A 51 -65.89 8.77 -7.30
C PRO A 51 -66.84 9.85 -6.77
N SER A 52 -66.44 11.13 -6.88
CA SER A 52 -67.27 12.26 -6.45
C SER A 52 -68.65 12.24 -7.12
N ASN A 53 -69.71 12.27 -6.32
CA ASN A 53 -71.10 12.25 -6.80
C ASN A 53 -71.81 13.61 -6.69
N SER A 54 -71.14 14.65 -6.21
CA SER A 54 -71.74 15.97 -5.97
C SER A 54 -70.79 17.13 -6.23
N ASN A 55 -71.34 18.34 -6.24
CA ASN A 55 -70.63 19.62 -6.36
C ASN A 55 -70.94 20.52 -5.14
N PRO A 56 -70.10 21.53 -4.81
CA PRO A 56 -70.30 22.38 -3.64
C PRO A 56 -71.67 23.08 -3.59
N TRP A 57 -72.17 23.50 -4.75
CA TRP A 57 -73.50 24.12 -4.90
C TRP A 57 -74.64 23.17 -4.53
N LEU A 58 -74.57 21.93 -4.99
CA LEU A 58 -75.58 20.91 -4.73
C LEU A 58 -75.57 20.51 -3.24
N ASN A 59 -74.38 20.36 -2.65
CA ASN A 59 -74.23 20.13 -1.21
C ASN A 59 -74.81 21.26 -0.35
N THR A 60 -74.66 22.51 -0.78
CA THR A 60 -75.20 23.69 -0.07
C THR A 60 -76.73 23.74 -0.21
N PHE A 61 -77.25 23.46 -1.40
CA PHE A 61 -78.69 23.38 -1.67
C PHE A 61 -79.38 22.32 -0.82
N PHE A 62 -78.83 21.09 -0.77
CA PHE A 62 -79.40 20.01 0.05
C PHE A 62 -79.28 20.29 1.56
N ARG A 63 -78.21 20.96 2.02
CA ARG A 63 -78.11 21.41 3.41
C ARG A 63 -79.17 22.46 3.77
N ALA A 64 -79.49 23.38 2.86
CA ALA A 64 -80.50 24.41 3.07
C ALA A 64 -81.93 23.85 3.01
N LEU A 65 -82.19 22.92 2.08
CA LEU A 65 -83.51 22.30 1.89
C LEU A 65 -83.86 21.30 3.01
N CYS A 66 -82.88 20.62 3.59
CA CYS A 66 -83.08 19.60 4.61
C CYS A 66 -83.06 20.13 6.06
N CYS A 67 -83.32 21.44 6.23
CA CYS A 67 -83.35 22.14 7.52
C CYS A 67 -84.22 21.48 8.62
N PRO A 68 -85.37 20.82 8.34
CA PRO A 68 -86.13 20.13 9.39
C PRO A 68 -85.62 18.72 9.76
N CYS A 69 -84.70 18.12 8.99
CA CYS A 69 -84.17 16.77 9.24
C CYS A 69 -82.67 16.66 8.89
N PRO A 70 -81.76 17.33 9.65
CA PRO A 70 -80.32 17.34 9.37
C PRO A 70 -79.64 15.97 9.52
N CYS A 71 -80.35 14.95 10.02
CA CYS A 71 -79.82 13.60 10.25
C CYS A 71 -79.73 12.72 8.99
N LEU A 72 -80.44 13.06 7.90
CA LEU A 72 -80.55 12.21 6.71
C LEU A 72 -79.52 12.50 5.61
N VAL A 73 -78.87 13.66 5.66
CA VAL A 73 -77.97 14.12 4.59
C VAL A 73 -76.58 14.39 5.16
N LYS A 74 -75.59 13.61 4.71
CA LYS A 74 -74.18 13.79 5.08
C LYS A 74 -73.41 14.29 3.87
N THR A 75 -72.73 15.42 4.03
CA THR A 75 -71.87 16.00 2.99
C THR A 75 -70.47 16.19 3.51
N PHE A 76 -69.49 15.80 2.70
CA PHE A 76 -68.07 15.96 3.01
C PHE A 76 -67.28 16.19 1.71
N THR A 77 -66.12 16.80 1.86
CA THR A 77 -65.17 17.07 0.78
C THR A 77 -63.88 16.33 1.10
N VAL A 78 -63.39 15.55 0.15
CA VAL A 78 -62.11 14.83 0.26
C VAL A 78 -61.07 15.61 -0.55
N PRO A 79 -60.02 16.14 0.10
CA PRO A 79 -58.94 16.84 -0.59
C PRO A 79 -58.18 15.91 -1.55
N ASP A 80 -57.50 16.50 -2.53
CA ASP A 80 -56.61 15.74 -3.41
C ASP A 80 -55.47 15.08 -2.61
N GLY A 81 -55.14 13.83 -2.92
CA GLY A 81 -54.13 13.08 -2.16
C GLY A 81 -54.65 12.39 -0.89
N PHE A 82 -55.96 12.46 -0.63
CA PHE A 82 -56.61 11.84 0.53
C PHE A 82 -57.69 10.85 0.09
N VAL A 83 -57.93 9.87 0.96
CA VAL A 83 -59.08 8.97 0.90
C VAL A 83 -59.86 9.06 2.21
N LEU A 84 -61.19 8.98 2.12
CA LEU A 84 -62.04 8.98 3.30
C LEU A 84 -62.60 7.58 3.56
N PRO A 85 -62.31 6.96 4.71
CA PRO A 85 -62.94 5.71 5.11
C PRO A 85 -64.40 5.96 5.53
N VAL A 86 -65.33 5.23 4.92
CA VAL A 86 -66.77 5.35 5.18
C VAL A 86 -67.36 3.96 5.45
N ASN A 87 -68.21 3.87 6.47
CA ASN A 87 -68.95 2.68 6.86
C ASN A 87 -70.42 2.87 6.46
N ASP A 88 -70.96 1.92 5.69
CA ASP A 88 -72.36 1.88 5.22
C ASP A 88 -73.37 1.62 6.36
N GLY A 89 -72.90 1.23 7.56
CA GLY A 89 -73.74 0.89 8.71
C GLY A 89 -74.38 -0.50 8.61
N ARG A 90 -74.33 -1.12 7.42
CA ARG A 90 -74.79 -2.48 7.13
C ARG A 90 -73.66 -3.51 7.10
N GLY A 91 -72.47 -3.11 7.56
CA GLY A 91 -71.25 -3.92 7.56
C GLY A 91 -70.35 -3.75 6.32
N GLY A 92 -70.71 -2.86 5.38
CA GLY A 92 -69.89 -2.51 4.23
C GLY A 92 -68.87 -1.41 4.56
N PHE A 93 -67.63 -1.58 4.09
CA PHE A 93 -66.55 -0.61 4.21
C PHE A 93 -66.13 -0.12 2.81
N HIS A 94 -66.10 1.19 2.62
CA HIS A 94 -65.78 1.84 1.35
C HIS A 94 -64.76 2.96 1.54
N PHE A 95 -63.93 3.17 0.54
CA PHE A 95 -63.10 4.37 0.42
C PHE A 95 -63.78 5.35 -0.53
N TYR A 96 -63.82 6.62 -0.15
CA TYR A 96 -64.28 7.70 -1.01
C TYR A 96 -63.07 8.47 -1.52
N GLY A 97 -63.00 8.66 -2.83
CA GLY A 97 -61.91 9.33 -3.52
C GLY A 97 -62.02 10.85 -3.43
N THR A 98 -61.16 11.57 -4.15
CA THR A 98 -61.09 13.02 -4.12
C THR A 98 -62.39 13.67 -4.66
N GLY A 99 -62.71 14.87 -4.16
CA GLY A 99 -63.88 15.63 -4.59
C GLY A 99 -65.01 15.73 -3.55
N ASN A 100 -66.18 16.17 -4.00
CA ASN A 100 -67.33 16.43 -3.12
C ASN A 100 -68.32 15.27 -3.16
N HIS A 101 -68.75 14.86 -1.97
CA HIS A 101 -69.64 13.72 -1.80
C HIS A 101 -70.91 14.10 -1.03
N LEU A 102 -72.02 13.52 -1.46
CA LEU A 102 -73.34 13.62 -0.84
C LEU A 102 -73.86 12.21 -0.60
N ILE A 103 -74.20 11.89 0.65
CA ILE A 103 -74.80 10.60 1.02
C ILE A 103 -76.15 10.87 1.68
N LEU A 104 -77.18 10.21 1.15
CA LEU A 104 -78.57 10.27 1.61
C LEU A 104 -78.95 8.97 2.34
N ASP A 105 -78.19 8.63 3.38
CA ASP A 105 -78.49 7.48 4.23
C ASP A 105 -78.07 7.80 5.69
N PRO A 106 -79.00 7.71 6.67
CA PRO A 106 -78.70 8.00 8.07
C PRO A 106 -77.69 7.03 8.70
N PHE A 107 -77.59 5.80 8.20
CA PHE A 107 -76.76 4.73 8.78
C PHE A 107 -75.29 4.84 8.41
N TYR A 108 -74.94 5.68 7.43
CA TYR A 108 -73.55 5.89 7.03
C TYR A 108 -72.76 6.60 8.13
N SER A 109 -71.56 6.16 8.44
CA SER A 109 -70.62 6.93 9.27
C SER A 109 -69.31 7.09 8.52
N TYR A 110 -68.73 8.30 8.54
CA TYR A 110 -67.45 8.56 7.90
C TYR A 110 -66.40 8.91 8.94
N GLY A 111 -65.17 8.46 8.70
CA GLY A 111 -64.01 8.72 9.55
C GLY A 111 -63.34 10.06 9.22
N LYS A 112 -62.05 10.15 9.54
CA LYS A 112 -61.21 11.29 9.17
C LYS A 112 -60.58 11.03 7.79
N ALA A 113 -60.42 12.07 6.98
CA ALA A 113 -59.69 11.94 5.72
C ALA A 113 -58.22 11.62 6.01
N GLU A 114 -57.70 10.59 5.38
CA GLU A 114 -56.32 10.12 5.55
C GLU A 114 -55.56 10.21 4.23
N SER A 115 -54.32 10.68 4.28
CA SER A 115 -53.49 10.77 3.08
C SER A 115 -52.95 9.38 2.73
N TYR A 116 -53.16 8.95 1.48
CA TYR A 116 -52.64 7.69 1.00
C TYR A 116 -51.13 7.73 0.72
N GLY A 117 -50.47 8.89 0.75
CA GLY A 117 -49.04 9.01 0.40
C GLY A 117 -48.05 8.49 1.45
N VAL A 118 -48.46 8.35 2.72
CA VAL A 118 -47.51 8.08 3.83
C VAL A 118 -47.94 6.93 4.73
N ASN A 119 -49.24 6.64 4.82
CA ASN A 119 -49.78 5.79 5.88
C ASN A 119 -50.35 4.46 5.35
N THR A 120 -50.37 3.47 6.23
CA THR A 120 -51.20 2.27 6.08
C THR A 120 -52.59 2.61 6.58
N ILE A 121 -53.57 2.57 5.68
CA ILE A 121 -54.98 2.85 5.98
C ILE A 121 -55.70 1.51 6.02
N VAL A 122 -56.21 1.13 7.20
CA VAL A 122 -56.97 -0.10 7.39
C VAL A 122 -58.40 0.28 7.77
N HIS A 123 -59.38 -0.15 6.96
CA HIS A 123 -60.79 0.14 7.17
C HIS A 123 -61.65 -1.10 6.91
N GLY A 124 -61.90 -1.87 7.98
CA GLY A 124 -62.68 -3.10 7.91
C GLY A 124 -62.00 -4.17 7.05
N ASP A 125 -62.65 -4.59 5.96
CA ASP A 125 -62.12 -5.55 4.99
C ASP A 125 -61.26 -4.92 3.90
N ARG A 126 -61.16 -3.59 3.83
CA ARG A 126 -60.35 -2.86 2.86
C ARG A 126 -59.09 -2.30 3.50
N SER A 127 -57.97 -2.46 2.81
CA SER A 127 -56.69 -1.87 3.21
C SER A 127 -56.01 -1.20 2.03
N LEU A 128 -55.39 -0.05 2.31
CA LEU A 128 -54.57 0.70 1.37
C LEU A 128 -53.19 0.91 2.00
N LEU A 129 -52.15 0.51 1.30
CA LEU A 129 -50.77 0.52 1.80
C LEU A 129 -49.83 1.10 0.75
N VAL A 130 -49.00 2.06 1.15
CA VAL A 130 -47.86 2.50 0.34
C VAL A 130 -46.57 1.96 0.92
N ILE A 131 -45.83 1.22 0.11
CA ILE A 131 -44.49 0.74 0.41
C ILE A 131 -43.50 1.64 -0.30
N LYS A 132 -42.66 2.32 0.48
CA LYS A 132 -41.62 3.20 -0.05
C LYS A 132 -40.56 2.37 -0.80
N GLN A 133 -39.92 3.00 -1.77
CA GLN A 133 -38.76 2.41 -2.45
C GLN A 133 -37.65 2.07 -1.44
N GLY A 134 -36.92 0.98 -1.71
CA GLY A 134 -35.91 0.43 -0.80
C GLY A 134 -36.49 -0.32 0.40
N LYS A 135 -37.81 -0.46 0.50
CA LYS A 135 -38.48 -1.26 1.53
C LYS A 135 -39.34 -2.34 0.93
N ILE A 136 -39.48 -3.45 1.65
CA ILE A 136 -40.38 -4.54 1.32
C ILE A 136 -41.46 -4.69 2.39
N GLY A 137 -42.71 -4.86 1.98
CA GLY A 137 -43.83 -5.07 2.90
C GLY A 137 -44.02 -6.55 3.19
N LEU A 138 -44.21 -6.91 4.47
CA LEU A 138 -44.64 -8.23 4.89
C LEU A 138 -46.10 -8.17 5.31
N ALA A 139 -46.94 -8.91 4.59
CA ALA A 139 -48.34 -9.15 4.94
C ALA A 139 -48.56 -10.65 5.23
N LEU A 140 -49.55 -10.98 6.05
CA LEU A 140 -49.93 -12.34 6.39
C LEU A 140 -51.33 -12.61 5.85
N ASN A 141 -51.47 -13.58 4.95
CA ASN A 141 -52.76 -14.09 4.51
C ASN A 141 -53.03 -15.45 5.17
N LYS A 142 -54.01 -15.54 6.06
CA LYS A 142 -54.32 -16.79 6.79
C LYS A 142 -53.08 -17.39 7.50
N GLY A 143 -52.17 -16.52 7.95
CA GLY A 143 -50.89 -16.91 8.56
C GLY A 143 -49.75 -17.21 7.60
N GLN A 144 -49.97 -17.21 6.28
CA GLN A 144 -48.92 -17.36 5.27
C GLN A 144 -48.29 -16.00 4.93
N PRO A 145 -46.95 -15.89 4.93
CA PRO A 145 -46.27 -14.64 4.58
C PRO A 145 -46.35 -14.35 3.09
N ILE A 146 -46.78 -13.13 2.76
CA ILE A 146 -46.80 -12.56 1.42
C ILE A 146 -45.90 -11.32 1.44
N LEU A 147 -44.99 -11.23 0.47
CA LEU A 147 -44.14 -10.07 0.30
C LEU A 147 -44.72 -9.15 -0.76
N LEU A 148 -44.83 -7.87 -0.40
CA LEU A 148 -45.37 -6.82 -1.24
C LEU A 148 -44.21 -5.96 -1.76
N PRO A 149 -44.06 -5.79 -3.10
CA PRO A 149 -43.03 -4.95 -3.71
C PRO A 149 -43.26 -3.45 -3.39
N PRO A 150 -42.30 -2.56 -3.70
CA PRO A 150 -42.49 -1.13 -3.52
C PRO A 150 -43.63 -0.60 -4.41
N GLY A 151 -44.44 0.32 -3.90
CA GLY A 151 -45.59 0.88 -4.61
C GLY A 151 -46.84 1.00 -3.76
N LEU A 152 -47.95 1.36 -4.42
CA LEU A 152 -49.28 1.45 -3.85
C LEU A 152 -49.98 0.10 -3.96
N HIS A 153 -50.50 -0.40 -2.85
CA HIS A 153 -51.19 -1.68 -2.76
C HIS A 153 -52.57 -1.51 -2.15
N GLN A 154 -53.56 -2.18 -2.73
CA GLN A 154 -54.92 -2.20 -2.24
C GLN A 154 -55.48 -3.62 -2.28
N TRP A 155 -56.22 -4.00 -1.24
CA TRP A 155 -56.96 -5.25 -1.23
C TRP A 155 -58.28 -5.13 -0.46
N LYS A 156 -59.20 -6.05 -0.78
CA LYS A 156 -60.48 -6.26 -0.09
C LYS A 156 -60.52 -7.69 0.45
N ASP A 157 -59.82 -7.92 1.56
CA ASP A 157 -59.79 -9.21 2.24
C ASP A 157 -59.53 -8.98 3.74
N PRO A 158 -60.47 -9.36 4.64
CA PRO A 158 -60.28 -9.19 6.07
C PRO A 158 -59.20 -10.12 6.66
N VAL A 159 -58.78 -11.13 5.92
CA VAL A 159 -57.80 -12.13 6.39
C VAL A 159 -56.37 -11.77 6.00
N LEU A 160 -56.19 -10.81 5.07
CA LEU A 160 -54.88 -10.29 4.69
C LEU A 160 -54.51 -9.10 5.58
N VAL A 161 -53.59 -9.34 6.51
CA VAL A 161 -53.15 -8.34 7.50
C VAL A 161 -51.71 -7.92 7.21
N TYR A 162 -51.50 -6.62 7.00
CA TYR A 162 -50.15 -6.07 6.92
C TYR A 162 -49.47 -6.06 8.29
N GLN A 163 -48.25 -6.57 8.38
CA GLN A 163 -47.52 -6.69 9.65
C GLN A 163 -46.46 -5.61 9.80
N LYS A 164 -45.54 -5.51 8.83
CA LYS A 164 -44.39 -4.58 8.91
C LYS A 164 -43.73 -4.40 7.54
N SER A 165 -42.99 -3.31 7.39
CA SER A 165 -42.05 -3.13 6.28
C SER A 165 -40.62 -3.33 6.78
N PHE A 166 -39.79 -3.92 5.95
CA PHE A 166 -38.36 -4.08 6.18
C PHE A 166 -37.58 -3.21 5.22
N ASP A 167 -36.51 -2.60 5.74
CA ASP A 167 -35.56 -1.85 4.94
C ASP A 167 -34.57 -2.82 4.29
N LEU A 168 -34.43 -2.74 2.96
CA LEU A 168 -33.51 -3.58 2.18
C LEU A 168 -32.05 -3.18 2.35
N ASN A 169 -31.76 -2.03 2.95
CA ASN A 169 -30.40 -1.64 3.31
C ASN A 169 -29.83 -2.48 4.47
N ASN A 170 -30.67 -3.24 5.18
CA ASN A 170 -30.20 -4.12 6.24
C ASN A 170 -29.63 -5.41 5.65
N ASN A 171 -28.41 -5.77 6.04
CA ASN A 171 -27.72 -6.94 5.52
C ASN A 171 -28.39 -8.28 5.89
N VAL A 172 -29.15 -8.33 7.00
CA VAL A 172 -29.87 -9.53 7.43
C VAL A 172 -31.33 -9.19 7.72
N ILE A 173 -32.25 -9.71 6.92
CA ILE A 173 -33.69 -9.44 7.02
C ILE A 173 -34.43 -10.75 7.27
N ARG A 174 -35.02 -10.88 8.45
CA ARG A 174 -35.76 -12.08 8.86
C ARG A 174 -37.25 -11.94 8.48
N LEU A 175 -37.64 -12.62 7.42
CA LEU A 175 -39.00 -12.66 6.84
C LEU A 175 -39.77 -13.90 7.33
N GLY A 176 -39.78 -14.13 8.64
CA GLY A 176 -40.42 -15.32 9.24
C GLY A 176 -39.59 -16.59 9.03
N PRO A 177 -40.05 -17.60 8.26
CA PRO A 177 -39.27 -18.80 7.94
C PRO A 177 -38.16 -18.54 6.91
N LEU A 178 -38.25 -17.44 6.17
CA LEU A 178 -37.28 -17.02 5.17
C LEU A 178 -36.36 -15.95 5.76
N THR A 179 -35.09 -15.94 5.38
CA THR A 179 -34.16 -14.87 5.75
C THR A 179 -33.42 -14.40 4.51
N LEU A 180 -33.47 -13.11 4.21
CA LEU A 180 -32.65 -12.50 3.18
C LEU A 180 -31.33 -12.07 3.79
N VAL A 181 -30.22 -12.48 3.18
CA VAL A 181 -28.87 -12.16 3.61
C VAL A 181 -28.13 -11.50 2.46
N THR A 182 -27.86 -10.21 2.57
CA THR A 182 -26.98 -9.48 1.68
C THR A 182 -25.56 -9.58 2.24
N VAL A 183 -24.60 -10.00 1.42
CA VAL A 183 -23.20 -10.12 1.81
C VAL A 183 -22.38 -9.10 1.04
N ASP A 184 -21.81 -8.13 1.73
CA ASP A 184 -20.98 -7.11 1.10
C ASP A 184 -19.65 -7.70 0.58
N GLU A 185 -19.07 -7.09 -0.44
CA GLU A 185 -17.73 -7.46 -0.92
C GLU A 185 -16.68 -7.38 0.19
N GLY A 186 -15.82 -8.39 0.25
CA GLY A 186 -14.81 -8.52 1.31
C GLY A 186 -15.33 -9.09 2.63
N TYR A 187 -16.59 -9.53 2.67
CA TYR A 187 -17.15 -10.35 3.74
C TYR A 187 -17.65 -11.68 3.18
N CYS A 188 -17.69 -12.68 4.04
CA CYS A 188 -18.40 -13.94 3.80
C CYS A 188 -19.43 -14.13 4.91
N ALA A 189 -20.61 -14.66 4.57
CA ALA A 189 -21.59 -15.05 5.57
C ALA A 189 -21.46 -16.54 5.90
N VAL A 190 -21.44 -16.86 7.18
CA VAL A 190 -21.55 -18.22 7.68
C VAL A 190 -23.02 -18.50 7.95
N THR A 191 -23.57 -19.47 7.24
CA THR A 191 -24.92 -19.98 7.44
C THR A 191 -24.88 -21.44 7.85
N GLU A 192 -25.94 -21.90 8.50
CA GLU A 192 -26.13 -23.29 8.89
C GLU A 192 -27.41 -23.78 8.24
N ASP A 193 -27.29 -24.77 7.35
CA ASP A 193 -28.38 -25.45 6.68
C ASP A 193 -28.53 -26.85 7.27
N ASN A 194 -29.57 -27.09 8.07
CA ASN A 194 -29.86 -28.38 8.70
C ASN A 194 -28.66 -28.99 9.46
N GLY A 195 -27.89 -28.15 10.16
CA GLY A 195 -26.69 -28.56 10.90
C GLY A 195 -25.40 -28.57 10.07
N ARG A 196 -25.47 -28.35 8.76
CA ARG A 196 -24.30 -28.21 7.88
C ARG A 196 -23.93 -26.74 7.72
N GLN A 197 -22.68 -26.39 8.00
CA GLN A 197 -22.18 -25.04 7.73
C GLN A 197 -22.02 -24.83 6.22
N VAL A 198 -22.63 -23.75 5.71
CA VAL A 198 -22.55 -23.29 4.32
C VAL A 198 -22.06 -21.84 4.34
N ILE A 199 -20.99 -21.58 3.61
CA ILE A 199 -20.44 -20.22 3.46
C ILE A 199 -21.03 -19.62 2.20
N LEU A 200 -21.47 -18.37 2.33
CA LEU A 200 -21.95 -17.56 1.22
C LEU A 200 -20.89 -16.50 0.91
N ASP A 201 -20.56 -16.38 -0.37
CA ASP A 201 -19.56 -15.44 -0.86
C ASP A 201 -20.10 -14.01 -0.88
N GLY A 202 -19.20 -13.03 -0.82
CA GLY A 202 -19.56 -11.61 -0.84
C GLY A 202 -19.86 -11.08 -2.24
N GLY A 203 -20.60 -9.97 -2.28
CA GLY A 203 -21.02 -9.28 -3.51
C GLY A 203 -22.48 -9.56 -3.90
N ASP A 204 -23.07 -10.62 -3.35
CA ASP A 204 -24.40 -11.09 -3.74
C ASP A 204 -25.39 -11.12 -2.55
N THR A 205 -26.68 -11.15 -2.92
CA THR A 205 -27.78 -11.35 -1.98
C THR A 205 -28.27 -12.80 -2.07
N TYR A 206 -28.46 -13.43 -0.92
CA TYR A 206 -28.89 -14.82 -0.80
C TYR A 206 -30.19 -14.92 -0.02
N LEU A 207 -31.04 -15.86 -0.42
CA LEU A 207 -32.26 -16.20 0.30
C LEU A 207 -32.09 -17.53 1.01
N LEU A 208 -32.25 -17.51 2.34
CA LEU A 208 -32.33 -18.71 3.16
C LEU A 208 -33.78 -19.19 3.12
N THR A 209 -33.99 -20.38 2.57
CA THR A 209 -35.32 -20.86 2.11
C THR A 209 -36.17 -21.50 3.20
N HIS A 210 -35.60 -21.86 4.34
CA HIS A 210 -36.31 -22.61 5.36
C HIS A 210 -35.78 -22.30 6.77
N ARG A 211 -36.59 -22.64 7.79
CA ARG A 211 -36.33 -22.29 9.18
C ARG A 211 -35.01 -22.86 9.75
N ASN A 212 -34.58 -24.01 9.25
CA ASN A 212 -33.33 -24.64 9.67
C ASN A 212 -32.12 -24.08 8.91
N HIS A 213 -32.32 -23.21 7.91
CA HIS A 213 -31.27 -22.45 7.25
C HIS A 213 -31.11 -21.11 7.98
N LYS A 214 -30.18 -21.08 8.92
CA LYS A 214 -29.97 -19.94 9.80
C LYS A 214 -28.70 -19.19 9.43
N PHE A 215 -28.79 -17.87 9.43
CA PHE A 215 -27.60 -17.03 9.43
C PHE A 215 -26.93 -17.06 10.81
N GLN A 216 -25.62 -17.32 10.85
CA GLN A 216 -24.84 -17.32 12.09
C GLN A 216 -24.06 -16.02 12.27
N LYS A 217 -23.10 -15.73 11.37
CA LYS A 217 -22.19 -14.59 11.51
C LYS A 217 -21.57 -14.17 10.17
N TYR A 218 -21.06 -12.94 10.12
CA TYR A 218 -20.15 -12.50 9.07
C TYR A 218 -18.69 -12.75 9.46
N ILE A 219 -17.88 -13.08 8.46
CA ILE A 219 -16.42 -13.17 8.55
C ILE A 219 -15.84 -12.13 7.60
N SER A 220 -14.93 -11.28 8.09
CA SER A 220 -14.24 -10.33 7.23
C SER A 220 -13.04 -10.97 6.55
N MET A 221 -12.97 -10.88 5.23
CA MET A 221 -11.78 -11.26 4.43
C MET A 221 -10.82 -10.08 4.21
N LYS A 222 -11.17 -8.90 4.72
CA LYS A 222 -10.34 -7.69 4.65
C LYS A 222 -9.07 -7.88 5.46
N ILE A 223 -8.03 -7.14 5.07
CA ILE A 223 -6.75 -7.12 5.79
C ILE A 223 -6.98 -6.59 7.21
N GLN A 224 -6.45 -7.32 8.18
CA GLN A 224 -6.48 -7.00 9.59
C GLN A 224 -5.06 -6.67 10.05
N SER A 225 -4.92 -5.62 10.86
CA SER A 225 -3.66 -5.26 11.51
C SER A 225 -3.84 -5.38 13.01
N HIS A 226 -2.96 -6.14 13.67
CA HIS A 226 -2.99 -6.32 15.11
C HIS A 226 -1.59 -6.09 15.69
N ASP A 227 -1.54 -5.33 16.78
CA ASP A 227 -0.31 -5.17 17.55
C ASP A 227 -0.12 -6.37 18.47
N MET A 228 1.09 -6.91 18.46
CA MET A 228 1.47 -7.99 19.37
C MET A 228 1.87 -7.43 20.72
N GLN A 229 1.63 -8.22 21.77
CA GLN A 229 2.18 -7.93 23.08
C GLN A 229 3.71 -8.02 23.05
N ARG A 230 4.34 -7.29 23.99
CA ARG A 230 5.80 -7.27 24.10
C ARG A 230 6.31 -8.67 24.42
N ILE A 231 7.10 -9.23 23.51
CA ILE A 231 7.74 -10.53 23.68
C ILE A 231 9.08 -10.32 24.37
N GLU A 232 9.35 -11.15 25.38
CA GLU A 232 10.67 -11.29 25.97
C GLU A 232 11.25 -12.65 25.55
N ALA A 233 12.31 -12.63 24.75
CA ALA A 233 12.96 -13.84 24.25
C ALA A 233 14.48 -13.67 24.30
N THR A 234 15.18 -14.76 24.59
CA THR A 234 16.65 -14.79 24.63
C THR A 234 17.20 -15.01 23.23
N SER A 235 18.12 -14.16 22.79
CA SER A 235 18.85 -14.32 21.52
C SER A 235 19.85 -15.49 21.58
N ALA A 236 20.41 -15.87 20.44
CA ALA A 236 21.42 -16.93 20.38
C ALA A 236 22.68 -16.61 21.22
N ASP A 237 22.98 -15.33 21.46
CA ASP A 237 24.10 -14.86 22.30
C ASP A 237 23.72 -14.70 23.78
N ASN A 238 22.62 -15.33 24.23
CA ASN A 238 22.10 -15.22 25.60
C ASN A 238 21.72 -13.79 26.03
N VAL A 239 21.34 -12.92 25.10
CA VAL A 239 20.83 -11.57 25.43
C VAL A 239 19.32 -11.61 25.51
N LEU A 240 18.75 -11.21 26.65
CA LEU A 240 17.30 -11.08 26.79
C LEU A 240 16.81 -9.87 25.98
N MET A 241 16.04 -10.12 24.95
CA MET A 241 15.51 -9.13 24.02
C MET A 241 14.03 -8.88 24.28
N ALA A 242 13.65 -7.61 24.27
CA ALA A 242 12.28 -7.16 24.33
C ALA A 242 11.85 -6.65 22.94
N VAL A 243 10.95 -7.38 22.30
CA VAL A 243 10.53 -7.11 20.93
C VAL A 243 9.05 -6.75 20.88
N ARG A 244 8.74 -5.67 20.14
CA ARG A 244 7.38 -5.27 19.78
C ARG A 244 7.22 -5.40 18.28
N ALA A 245 6.12 -6.00 17.85
CA ALA A 245 5.83 -6.21 16.43
C ALA A 245 4.33 -6.03 16.15
N THR A 246 4.03 -5.73 14.89
CA THR A 246 2.67 -5.65 14.36
C THR A 246 2.50 -6.72 13.29
N VAL A 247 1.39 -7.46 13.35
CA VAL A 247 1.06 -8.53 12.40
C VAL A 247 -0.05 -8.07 11.48
N ILE A 248 0.21 -8.15 10.18
CA ILE A 248 -0.77 -7.89 9.14
C ILE A 248 -1.18 -9.24 8.56
N TRP A 249 -2.47 -9.56 8.63
CA TRP A 249 -3.00 -10.85 8.19
C TRP A 249 -4.37 -10.70 7.56
N ARG A 250 -4.81 -11.73 6.82
CA ARG A 250 -6.15 -11.80 6.24
C ARG A 250 -6.64 -13.24 6.17
N ILE A 251 -7.96 -13.41 6.17
CA ILE A 251 -8.59 -14.70 5.93
C ILE A 251 -8.60 -14.96 4.43
N THR A 252 -7.89 -15.99 3.99
CA THR A 252 -7.86 -16.39 2.57
C THR A 252 -8.92 -17.42 2.26
N ASP A 253 -9.22 -18.30 3.21
CA ASP A 253 -10.23 -19.35 3.08
C ASP A 253 -11.25 -19.24 4.22
N ALA A 254 -12.44 -18.72 3.88
CA ALA A 254 -13.52 -18.54 4.83
C ALA A 254 -14.13 -19.88 5.30
N HIS A 255 -14.09 -20.94 4.50
CA HIS A 255 -14.62 -22.25 4.88
C HIS A 255 -13.80 -22.88 5.99
N ILE A 256 -12.48 -22.92 5.82
CA ILE A 256 -11.57 -23.48 6.83
C ILE A 256 -11.59 -22.60 8.08
N ALA A 257 -11.59 -21.27 7.92
CA ALA A 257 -11.67 -20.34 9.03
C ALA A 257 -12.96 -20.53 9.84
N ALA A 258 -14.13 -20.61 9.20
CA ALA A 258 -15.39 -20.81 9.89
C ALA A 258 -15.42 -22.13 10.69
N LYS A 259 -14.91 -23.21 10.10
CA LYS A 259 -14.85 -24.54 10.73
C LYS A 259 -13.96 -24.55 11.99
N ASN A 260 -12.83 -23.86 11.94
CA ASN A 260 -11.83 -23.89 13.03
C ASN A 260 -12.02 -22.78 14.07
N SER A 261 -12.75 -21.70 13.74
CA SER A 261 -12.98 -20.56 14.64
C SER A 261 -14.16 -20.77 15.61
N ALA A 262 -14.67 -21.99 15.76
CA ALA A 262 -16.03 -22.21 16.27
C ALA A 262 -16.16 -22.17 17.81
N ASP A 263 -16.63 -21.02 18.31
CA ASP A 263 -17.69 -20.96 19.34
C ASP A 263 -19.03 -20.67 18.64
N THR A 264 -19.51 -21.62 17.83
CA THR A 264 -20.80 -21.47 17.12
C THR A 264 -22.00 -21.82 17.98
N ILE A 265 -21.81 -22.52 19.11
CA ILE A 265 -22.87 -22.95 20.02
C ILE A 265 -22.59 -22.34 21.39
N ALA A 266 -23.48 -21.48 21.89
CA ALA A 266 -23.42 -21.07 23.29
C ALA A 266 -23.57 -22.33 24.17
N LYS A 267 -22.89 -22.39 25.33
CA LYS A 267 -23.00 -23.54 26.26
C LYS A 267 -24.44 -23.93 26.64
N ASN A 268 -25.39 -23.02 26.44
CA ASN A 268 -26.80 -23.19 26.73
C ASN A 268 -27.64 -23.67 25.52
N GLY A 269 -27.02 -23.97 24.37
CA GLY A 269 -27.70 -24.38 23.14
C GLY A 269 -28.55 -23.30 22.47
N GLY A 270 -28.53 -22.07 22.99
CA GLY A 270 -29.22 -20.92 22.41
C GLY A 270 -28.41 -20.27 21.30
N ASP A 271 -29.09 -19.85 20.23
CA ASP A 271 -28.52 -19.02 19.18
C ASP A 271 -28.04 -17.69 19.81
N LYS A 272 -26.73 -17.40 19.79
CA LYS A 272 -26.24 -16.07 20.19
C LYS A 272 -26.89 -15.03 19.27
N SER A 273 -27.64 -14.09 19.84
CA SER A 273 -28.36 -13.06 19.09
C SER A 273 -27.40 -12.09 18.40
N SER A 274 -27.11 -12.37 17.14
CA SER A 274 -26.93 -11.53 15.93
C SER A 274 -26.61 -10.01 15.98
N SER A 275 -26.05 -9.41 17.04
CA SER A 275 -25.58 -8.02 16.98
C SER A 275 -24.06 -7.88 16.95
N ASP A 276 -23.33 -8.86 17.46
CA ASP A 276 -21.88 -8.80 17.46
C ASP A 276 -21.37 -9.33 16.13
N LEU A 277 -20.83 -8.43 15.29
CA LEU A 277 -19.89 -8.77 14.23
C LEU A 277 -18.99 -9.88 14.78
N GLY A 278 -19.13 -11.08 14.23
CA GLY A 278 -18.75 -12.31 14.91
C GLY A 278 -17.40 -12.23 15.60
N ASP A 279 -17.34 -12.62 16.86
CA ASP A 279 -16.11 -12.71 17.66
C ASP A 279 -15.09 -13.63 16.95
N ILE A 280 -14.27 -13.04 16.07
CA ILE A 280 -13.08 -13.66 15.48
C ILE A 280 -11.95 -13.69 16.52
N THR A 281 -12.17 -13.15 17.73
CA THR A 281 -11.21 -13.04 18.82
C THR A 281 -10.42 -14.32 19.10
N LYS A 282 -11.06 -15.50 19.03
CA LYS A 282 -10.36 -16.79 19.16
C LYS A 282 -9.34 -17.02 18.04
N LEU A 283 -9.77 -16.89 16.78
CA LEU A 283 -8.90 -17.03 15.63
C LEU A 283 -7.78 -15.98 15.65
N THR A 284 -8.12 -14.73 16.00
CA THR A 284 -7.14 -13.66 16.19
C THR A 284 -6.10 -14.03 17.23
N ASN A 285 -6.52 -14.54 18.40
CA ASN A 285 -5.62 -14.97 19.45
C ASN A 285 -4.72 -16.14 19.01
N ASP A 286 -5.25 -17.09 18.24
CA ASP A 286 -4.47 -18.22 17.73
C ASP A 286 -3.43 -17.76 16.70
N VAL A 287 -3.80 -16.82 15.80
CA VAL A 287 -2.87 -16.20 14.84
C VAL A 287 -1.79 -15.40 15.56
N LEU A 288 -2.15 -14.63 16.58
CA LEU A 288 -1.21 -13.84 17.38
C LEU A 288 -0.23 -14.73 18.13
N LYS A 289 -0.72 -15.79 18.80
CA LYS A 289 0.14 -16.76 19.50
C LYS A 289 1.07 -17.50 18.54
N GLN A 290 0.60 -17.84 17.35
CA GLN A 290 1.43 -18.49 16.35
C GLN A 290 2.51 -17.55 15.79
N SER A 291 2.16 -16.27 15.59
CA SER A 291 3.10 -15.23 15.18
C SER A 291 4.14 -14.98 16.28
N GLU A 292 3.71 -14.97 17.56
CA GLU A 292 4.57 -14.87 18.74
C GLU A 292 5.55 -16.02 18.84
N ALA A 293 5.08 -17.26 18.71
CA ALA A 293 5.94 -18.44 18.73
C ALA A 293 6.98 -18.43 17.58
N SER A 294 6.57 -18.00 16.38
CA SER A 294 7.47 -17.92 15.22
C SER A 294 8.50 -16.81 15.38
N LEU A 295 8.08 -15.65 15.91
CA LEU A 295 8.97 -14.53 16.19
C LEU A 295 9.95 -14.84 17.33
N ALA A 296 9.50 -15.53 18.39
CA ALA A 296 10.37 -15.98 19.47
C ALA A 296 11.42 -17.00 18.99
N ALA A 297 11.02 -17.95 18.14
CA ALA A 297 11.95 -18.89 17.50
C ALA A 297 12.98 -18.16 16.62
N PHE A 298 12.55 -17.13 15.90
CA PHE A 298 13.45 -16.29 15.11
C PHE A 298 14.46 -15.53 15.98
N ILE A 299 14.00 -14.87 17.06
CA ILE A 299 14.87 -14.15 18.00
C ILE A 299 15.92 -15.09 18.58
N GLY A 300 15.53 -16.31 18.96
CA GLY A 300 16.45 -17.33 19.48
C GLY A 300 17.51 -17.82 18.49
N ALA A 301 17.30 -17.63 17.18
CA ALA A 301 18.26 -17.98 16.15
C ALA A 301 19.17 -16.81 15.72
N VAL A 302 18.85 -15.58 16.12
CA VAL A 302 19.62 -14.39 15.76
C VAL A 302 20.69 -14.11 16.80
N ASN A 303 21.93 -13.97 16.34
CA ASN A 303 23.01 -13.40 17.12
C ASN A 303 22.83 -11.87 17.17
N TYR A 304 22.71 -11.33 18.37
CA TYR A 304 22.65 -9.89 18.59
C TYR A 304 24.04 -9.25 18.43
N SER A 305 25.13 -10.00 18.63
CA SER A 305 26.50 -9.50 18.41
C SER A 305 26.79 -9.13 16.96
N ASP A 306 26.22 -9.85 16.00
CA ASP A 306 26.48 -9.63 14.56
C ASP A 306 25.96 -8.26 14.09
N THR A 307 24.90 -7.79 14.74
CA THR A 307 24.32 -6.45 14.59
C THR A 307 25.34 -5.31 14.86
N PHE A 308 26.27 -5.52 15.79
CA PHE A 308 27.27 -4.50 16.16
C PHE A 308 28.36 -4.34 15.10
N ASN A 309 28.71 -5.43 14.42
CA ASN A 309 29.73 -5.40 13.38
C ASN A 309 29.20 -4.74 12.10
N VAL A 310 27.92 -4.92 11.77
CA VAL A 310 27.31 -4.34 10.56
C VAL A 310 27.22 -2.81 10.62
N ALA A 311 26.84 -2.23 11.76
CA ALA A 311 26.82 -0.77 11.93
C ALA A 311 28.21 -0.13 11.72
N ALA A 312 29.26 -0.87 12.07
CA ALA A 312 30.65 -0.45 11.95
C ALA A 312 31.23 -0.65 10.53
N VAL A 313 30.70 -1.60 9.75
CA VAL A 313 31.13 -1.88 8.36
C VAL A 313 30.48 -0.94 7.35
N VAL A 314 29.24 -0.50 7.59
CA VAL A 314 28.54 0.45 6.69
C VAL A 314 29.28 1.79 6.61
N GLU A 315 29.95 2.24 7.68
CA GLU A 315 30.73 3.49 7.68
C GLU A 315 32.02 3.39 6.83
N LYS A 316 32.64 2.20 6.76
CA LYS A 316 33.79 1.93 5.87
C LYS A 316 33.44 1.98 4.38
N SER A 317 32.18 1.75 4.04
CA SER A 317 31.74 1.63 2.64
C SER A 317 31.56 3.00 1.96
N HIS A 318 31.23 4.05 2.72
CA HIS A 318 31.00 5.39 2.17
C HIS A 318 32.25 6.21 1.85
N THR A 319 33.44 5.77 2.27
CA THR A 319 34.69 6.53 2.06
C THR A 319 35.49 6.12 0.82
N ASN A 320 35.11 5.03 0.13
CA ASN A 320 35.80 4.56 -1.08
C ASN A 320 35.11 4.90 -2.41
N SER A 321 33.96 5.61 -2.40
CA SER A 321 33.16 5.89 -3.60
C SER A 321 33.04 7.39 -3.95
N SER A 322 34.12 8.15 -3.82
CA SER A 322 34.14 9.56 -4.23
C SER A 322 35.51 10.02 -4.74
N SER A 323 35.87 9.61 -5.96
CA SER A 323 36.62 10.46 -6.91
C SER A 323 36.79 9.75 -8.25
N ASN A 324 35.93 10.10 -9.22
CA ASN A 324 36.36 10.37 -10.60
C ASN A 324 35.18 10.98 -11.35
N PHE A 325 35.19 12.31 -11.42
CA PHE A 325 34.36 13.11 -12.32
C PHE A 325 35.28 13.97 -13.17
N THR A 326 35.47 13.59 -14.44
CA THR A 326 35.83 14.48 -15.54
C THR A 326 35.37 13.89 -16.87
N THR A 327 34.94 14.78 -17.75
CA THR A 327 34.03 14.59 -18.88
C THR A 327 34.74 14.52 -20.24
N ALA A 328 34.25 13.63 -21.13
CA ALA A 328 34.36 13.56 -22.61
C ALA A 328 35.78 13.35 -23.22
N GLN A 329 36.02 12.62 -24.32
CA GLN A 329 35.20 12.28 -25.50
C GLN A 329 35.86 11.15 -26.32
N SER A 330 35.04 10.38 -27.06
CA SER A 330 35.31 9.61 -28.29
C SER A 330 36.26 8.38 -28.30
N SER A 331 35.66 7.24 -28.65
CA SER A 331 36.22 6.00 -29.23
C SER A 331 36.83 6.24 -30.65
N PRO A 332 37.42 5.25 -31.38
CA PRO A 332 37.47 3.79 -31.13
C PRO A 332 38.81 3.08 -31.44
N THR A 333 39.10 1.95 -30.78
CA THR A 333 39.87 0.89 -31.45
C THR A 333 39.64 -0.52 -30.91
N LYS A 334 39.62 -1.45 -31.86
CA LYS A 334 39.55 -2.91 -31.81
C LYS A 334 40.62 -3.59 -30.92
N GLY A 335 40.26 -4.75 -30.36
CA GLY A 335 41.06 -5.98 -30.51
C GLY A 335 41.72 -6.57 -29.25
N GLY A 336 41.32 -7.81 -28.91
CA GLY A 336 42.02 -8.76 -28.03
C GLY A 336 41.74 -8.56 -26.54
N GLY A 337 41.27 -9.52 -25.74
CA GLY A 337 41.44 -10.96 -25.77
C GLY A 337 42.17 -11.36 -24.49
N GLY A 338 41.46 -11.89 -23.48
CA GLY A 338 42.11 -12.45 -22.28
C GLY A 338 41.25 -12.56 -21.02
N THR A 339 40.82 -13.80 -20.74
CA THR A 339 40.66 -14.43 -19.42
C THR A 339 39.71 -13.81 -18.38
N PHE A 340 38.53 -14.42 -18.27
CA PHE A 340 37.59 -14.31 -17.17
C PHE A 340 38.14 -14.97 -15.89
N ALA A 341 38.37 -14.19 -14.85
CA ALA A 341 38.37 -14.65 -13.48
C ALA A 341 37.07 -14.16 -12.84
N HIS A 342 36.33 -15.07 -12.21
CA HIS A 342 35.12 -14.78 -11.46
C HIS A 342 35.42 -13.76 -10.36
N GLU A 343 34.86 -12.56 -10.53
CA GLU A 343 34.82 -11.51 -9.52
C GLU A 343 33.67 -11.88 -8.57
N GLU A 344 34.03 -12.28 -7.35
CA GLU A 344 33.11 -12.58 -6.27
C GLU A 344 32.48 -11.26 -5.81
N GLU A 345 31.24 -11.02 -6.25
CA GLU A 345 30.41 -9.88 -5.84
C GLU A 345 30.22 -9.89 -4.32
N ALA A 346 30.93 -9.01 -3.61
CA ALA A 346 30.77 -8.82 -2.18
C ALA A 346 29.41 -8.15 -1.91
N GLU A 347 28.50 -8.91 -1.29
CA GLU A 347 27.20 -8.43 -0.83
C GLU A 347 27.35 -7.23 0.12
N VAL A 348 26.63 -6.14 -0.17
CA VAL A 348 26.52 -4.97 0.70
C VAL A 348 25.87 -5.40 2.02
N PRO A 349 26.49 -5.19 3.20
CA PRO A 349 25.92 -5.62 4.47
C PRO A 349 24.76 -4.70 4.83
N THR A 350 23.55 -5.19 4.56
CA THR A 350 22.30 -4.49 4.79
C THR A 350 21.77 -4.81 6.19
N ALA A 351 21.78 -3.78 7.05
CA ALA A 351 21.05 -3.70 8.31
C ALA A 351 21.31 -4.80 9.38
N SER A 352 21.01 -4.44 10.61
CA SER A 352 20.85 -5.35 11.75
C SER A 352 20.10 -6.63 11.34
N PRO A 353 20.57 -7.86 11.69
CA PRO A 353 19.91 -9.11 11.30
C PRO A 353 18.44 -9.26 11.75
N LEU A 354 18.02 -8.48 12.76
CA LEU A 354 16.63 -8.37 13.20
C LEU A 354 15.71 -7.57 12.24
N PHE A 355 16.30 -6.83 11.31
CA PHE A 355 15.63 -6.00 10.30
C PHE A 355 15.93 -6.47 8.87
N ASP A 356 16.58 -7.62 8.72
CA ASP A 356 16.81 -8.23 7.41
C ASP A 356 15.46 -8.76 6.86
N PRO A 357 14.97 -8.19 5.74
CA PRO A 357 13.68 -8.57 5.17
C PRO A 357 13.64 -10.05 4.75
N ASN A 358 14.77 -10.64 4.33
CA ASN A 358 14.83 -12.03 3.88
C ASN A 358 14.64 -12.99 5.05
N LYS A 359 15.27 -12.69 6.19
CA LYS A 359 15.12 -13.48 7.41
C LYS A 359 13.73 -13.33 8.02
N LEU A 360 13.16 -12.12 8.02
CA LEU A 360 11.77 -11.91 8.48
C LEU A 360 10.76 -12.65 7.60
N ASN A 361 10.97 -12.72 6.28
CA ASN A 361 10.14 -13.53 5.38
C ASN A 361 10.15 -15.01 5.77
N SER A 362 11.29 -15.56 6.22
CA SER A 362 11.34 -16.95 6.69
C SER A 362 10.46 -17.21 7.93
N CYS A 363 10.42 -16.24 8.87
CA CYS A 363 9.53 -16.26 10.03
C CYS A 363 8.05 -16.22 9.61
N VAL A 364 7.71 -15.34 8.66
CA VAL A 364 6.36 -15.28 8.08
C VAL A 364 5.99 -16.60 7.39
N HIS A 365 6.91 -17.24 6.68
CA HIS A 365 6.66 -18.56 6.07
C HIS A 365 6.42 -19.66 7.11
N GLN A 366 7.18 -19.68 8.21
CA GLN A 366 6.98 -20.62 9.31
C GLN A 366 5.62 -20.41 9.98
N ALA A 367 5.24 -19.17 10.26
CA ALA A 367 3.94 -18.84 10.81
C ALA A 367 2.81 -19.27 9.86
N ASN A 368 2.96 -18.95 8.56
CA ASN A 368 2.00 -19.30 7.52
C ASN A 368 1.81 -20.81 7.34
N LYS A 369 2.84 -21.64 7.62
CA LYS A 369 2.70 -23.10 7.55
C LYS A 369 1.63 -23.61 8.52
N ILE A 370 1.53 -23.01 9.70
CA ILE A 370 0.52 -23.38 10.71
C ILE A 370 -0.76 -22.57 10.48
N THR A 371 -0.71 -21.27 10.21
CA THR A 371 -1.95 -20.48 10.05
C THR A 371 -2.79 -20.89 8.84
N LYS A 372 -2.18 -21.52 7.82
CA LYS A 372 -2.91 -22.16 6.72
C LYS A 372 -3.90 -23.21 7.19
N THR A 373 -3.65 -23.93 8.29
CA THR A 373 -4.62 -24.89 8.83
C THR A 373 -5.88 -24.21 9.33
N TYR A 374 -5.81 -22.92 9.67
CA TYR A 374 -6.94 -22.09 10.08
C TYR A 374 -7.56 -21.27 8.93
N GLY A 375 -7.07 -21.42 7.69
CA GLY A 375 -7.55 -20.63 6.54
C GLY A 375 -7.06 -19.18 6.54
N VAL A 376 -6.01 -18.87 7.31
CA VAL A 376 -5.45 -17.53 7.47
C VAL A 376 -4.08 -17.43 6.82
N SER A 377 -3.84 -16.31 6.13
CA SER A 377 -2.53 -15.93 5.63
C SER A 377 -2.04 -14.67 6.34
N ILE A 378 -0.87 -14.76 6.94
CA ILE A 378 -0.09 -13.62 7.42
C ILE A 378 0.62 -13.01 6.22
N THR A 379 0.38 -11.73 5.98
CA THR A 379 1.01 -10.95 4.91
C THR A 379 2.40 -10.50 5.34
N SER A 380 2.52 -9.95 6.56
CA SER A 380 3.79 -9.48 7.09
C SER A 380 3.79 -9.44 8.63
N ILE A 381 4.99 -9.60 9.19
CA ILE A 381 5.28 -9.36 10.61
C ILE A 381 6.32 -8.23 10.64
N ASN A 382 5.92 -7.07 11.14
CA ASN A 382 6.76 -5.88 11.15
C ASN A 382 7.28 -5.65 12.57
N VAL A 383 8.59 -5.76 12.78
CA VAL A 383 9.23 -5.44 14.06
C VAL A 383 9.29 -3.93 14.22
N VAL A 384 8.57 -3.40 15.22
CA VAL A 384 8.50 -1.97 15.53
C VAL A 384 9.69 -1.56 16.40
N SER A 385 10.04 -2.39 17.39
CA SER A 385 11.21 -2.13 18.25
C SER A 385 11.80 -3.43 18.77
N ALA A 386 13.13 -3.50 18.84
CA ALA A 386 13.87 -4.57 19.48
C ALA A 386 14.95 -3.95 20.36
N VAL A 387 14.82 -4.08 21.69
CA VAL A 387 15.76 -3.51 22.66
C VAL A 387 16.13 -4.54 23.72
N PRO A 388 17.35 -4.54 24.27
CA PRO A 388 17.67 -5.37 25.43
C PRO A 388 16.69 -5.10 26.56
N ALA A 389 16.22 -6.15 27.22
CA ALA A 389 15.31 -6.01 28.35
C ALA A 389 15.99 -5.35 29.57
N ASP A 390 17.30 -5.56 29.72
CA ASP A 390 18.09 -4.90 30.77
C ASP A 390 18.58 -3.50 30.33
N PRO A 391 18.12 -2.42 30.99
CA PRO A 391 18.55 -1.06 30.68
C PRO A 391 20.04 -0.83 30.99
N LYS A 392 20.64 -1.57 31.94
CA LYS A 392 22.07 -1.47 32.23
C LYS A 392 22.88 -1.98 31.06
N LEU A 393 22.56 -3.19 30.57
CA LEU A 393 23.18 -3.75 29.38
C LEU A 393 23.01 -2.82 28.18
N GLN A 394 21.83 -2.24 27.96
CA GLN A 394 21.61 -1.28 26.88
C GLN A 394 22.56 -0.06 27.00
N SER A 395 22.73 0.49 28.21
CA SER A 395 23.64 1.62 28.44
C SER A 395 25.11 1.25 28.22
N SER A 396 25.54 0.08 28.68
CA SER A 396 26.90 -0.42 28.49
C SER A 396 27.19 -0.73 27.02
N LEU A 397 26.21 -1.26 26.28
CA LEU A 397 26.32 -1.50 24.85
C LEU A 397 26.38 -0.19 24.05
N ALA A 398 25.58 0.81 24.41
CA ALA A 398 25.65 2.12 23.80
C ALA A 398 27.03 2.77 24.02
N GLN A 399 27.58 2.68 25.24
CA GLN A 399 28.94 3.13 25.54
C GLN A 399 30.01 2.34 24.77
N GLY A 400 29.87 1.02 24.70
CA GLY A 400 30.77 0.14 23.95
C GLY A 400 30.75 0.43 22.44
N ALA A 401 29.58 0.72 21.87
CA ALA A 401 29.43 1.11 20.47
C ALA A 401 30.11 2.47 20.18
N VAL A 402 29.96 3.45 21.07
CA VAL A 402 30.67 4.73 20.96
C VAL A 402 32.18 4.52 21.02
N ALA A 403 32.67 3.72 21.99
CA ALA A 403 34.09 3.41 22.11
C ALA A 403 34.65 2.65 20.89
N ALA A 404 33.88 1.71 20.32
CA ALA A 404 34.27 0.97 19.12
C ALA A 404 34.32 1.88 17.88
N ALA A 405 33.32 2.75 17.70
CA ALA A 405 33.31 3.75 16.61
C ALA A 405 34.48 4.74 16.76
N GLU A 406 34.77 5.20 17.97
CA GLU A 406 35.95 6.01 18.25
C GLU A 406 37.25 5.26 17.91
N ALA A 407 37.39 4.00 18.34
CA ALA A 407 38.55 3.18 18.03
C ALA A 407 38.74 2.96 16.52
N GLN A 408 37.66 2.68 15.78
CA GLN A 408 37.71 2.55 14.32
C GLN A 408 38.01 3.88 13.62
N LYS A 409 37.50 5.00 14.13
CA LYS A 409 37.87 6.33 13.66
C LYS A 409 39.36 6.58 13.88
N TYR A 410 39.91 6.22 15.05
CA TYR A 410 41.35 6.30 15.30
C TYR A 410 42.15 5.40 14.37
N GLU A 411 41.70 4.17 14.12
CA GLU A 411 42.34 3.25 13.18
C GLU A 411 42.31 3.83 11.76
N THR A 412 41.18 4.34 11.30
CA THR A 412 41.01 4.93 9.97
C THR A 412 41.90 6.17 9.82
N VAL A 413 41.98 7.02 10.84
CA VAL A 413 42.88 8.17 10.86
C VAL A 413 44.35 7.71 10.88
N ALA A 414 44.69 6.66 11.61
CA ALA A 414 46.04 6.10 11.65
C ALA A 414 46.45 5.49 10.30
N GLN A 415 45.56 4.70 9.68
CA GLN A 415 45.76 4.14 8.35
C GLN A 415 45.84 5.24 7.29
N GLY A 416 44.99 6.26 7.37
CA GLY A 416 45.03 7.45 6.52
C GLY A 416 46.35 8.20 6.63
N LYS A 417 46.84 8.43 7.86
CA LYS A 417 48.15 9.04 8.12
C LYS A 417 49.30 8.18 7.61
N ALA A 418 49.26 6.86 7.82
CA ALA A 418 50.27 5.94 7.33
C ALA A 418 50.32 5.92 5.80
N ARG A 419 49.14 5.89 5.15
CA ARG A 419 49.03 5.96 3.69
C ARG A 419 49.52 7.30 3.15
N ALA A 420 49.17 8.41 3.80
CA ALA A 420 49.65 9.75 3.43
C ALA A 420 51.17 9.86 3.56
N ALA A 421 51.76 9.37 4.65
CA ALA A 421 53.21 9.34 4.85
C ALA A 421 53.93 8.48 3.81
N LEU A 422 53.35 7.33 3.44
CA LEU A 422 53.89 6.45 2.39
C LEU A 422 53.86 7.15 1.02
N VAL A 423 52.75 7.82 0.69
CA VAL A 423 52.63 8.61 -0.54
C VAL A 423 53.63 9.76 -0.55
N GLU A 424 53.81 10.48 0.56
CA GLU A 424 54.79 11.55 0.67
C GLU A 424 56.23 11.04 0.52
N ALA A 425 56.57 9.93 1.18
CA ALA A 425 57.88 9.30 1.07
C ALA A 425 58.17 8.83 -0.36
N LYS A 426 57.18 8.21 -1.03
CA LYS A 426 57.27 7.84 -2.45
C LYS A 426 57.43 9.06 -3.33
N GLY A 427 56.64 10.12 -3.12
CA GLY A 427 56.73 11.36 -3.88
C GLY A 427 58.10 12.04 -3.74
N LYS A 428 58.68 12.06 -2.54
CA LYS A 428 60.05 12.56 -2.32
C LYS A 428 61.10 11.69 -3.01
N ALA A 429 60.97 10.36 -2.92
CA ALA A 429 61.89 9.44 -3.58
C ALA A 429 61.83 9.54 -5.12
N GLU A 430 60.63 9.65 -5.69
CA GLU A 430 60.44 9.86 -7.13
C GLU A 430 60.95 11.24 -7.57
N SER A 431 60.66 12.29 -6.81
CA SER A 431 61.20 13.64 -7.07
C SER A 431 62.73 13.63 -7.08
N MET A 432 63.38 12.99 -6.10
CA MET A 432 64.84 12.86 -6.08
C MET A 432 65.37 12.06 -7.27
N LYS A 433 64.69 10.99 -7.70
CA LYS A 433 65.07 10.24 -8.91
C LYS A 433 64.94 11.08 -10.17
N ILE A 434 63.88 11.89 -10.28
CA ILE A 434 63.67 12.80 -11.42
C ILE A 434 64.77 13.87 -11.44
N VAL A 435 65.11 14.47 -10.30
CA VAL A 435 66.21 15.46 -10.22
C VAL A 435 67.56 14.83 -10.56
N ALA A 436 67.86 13.64 -10.02
CA ALA A 436 69.13 12.95 -10.28
C ALA A 436 69.25 12.50 -11.74
N SER A 437 68.19 11.95 -12.32
CA SER A 437 68.16 11.57 -13.75
C SER A 437 68.21 12.80 -14.66
N GLY A 438 67.51 13.89 -14.31
CA GLY A 438 67.58 15.16 -15.01
C GLY A 438 68.98 15.76 -14.99
N ALA A 439 69.69 15.71 -13.86
CA ALA A 439 71.08 16.16 -13.77
C ALA A 439 72.03 15.26 -14.59
N ALA A 440 71.88 13.94 -14.50
CA ALA A 440 72.67 12.98 -15.27
C ALA A 440 72.46 13.15 -16.78
N GLU A 441 71.21 13.35 -17.21
CA GLU A 441 70.88 13.56 -18.62
C GLU A 441 71.33 14.94 -19.11
N SER A 442 71.21 15.98 -18.29
CA SER A 442 71.75 17.31 -18.58
C SER A 442 73.28 17.26 -18.81
N GLU A 443 74.00 16.53 -17.96
CA GLU A 443 75.46 16.36 -18.12
C GLU A 443 75.81 15.55 -19.37
N ARG A 444 75.03 14.50 -19.69
CA ARG A 444 75.18 13.77 -20.97
C ARG A 444 74.95 14.65 -22.18
N ILE A 445 73.88 15.45 -22.18
CA ILE A 445 73.56 16.38 -23.27
C ILE A 445 74.69 17.42 -23.40
N ARG A 446 75.18 17.95 -22.29
CA ARG A 446 76.31 18.88 -22.26
C ARG A 446 77.58 18.25 -22.82
N ALA A 447 77.93 17.03 -22.39
CA ALA A 447 79.10 16.30 -22.89
C ALA A 447 78.97 15.96 -24.39
N HIS A 448 77.79 15.54 -24.85
CA HIS A 448 77.51 15.32 -26.27
C HIS A 448 77.55 16.62 -27.08
N GLY A 449 77.06 17.73 -26.51
CA GLY A 449 77.14 19.06 -27.10
C GLY A 449 78.59 19.52 -27.25
N SER A 450 79.41 19.38 -26.20
CA SER A 450 80.85 19.67 -26.25
C SER A 450 81.59 18.79 -27.25
N ARG A 451 81.25 17.50 -27.34
CA ARG A 451 81.83 16.60 -28.34
C ARG A 451 81.46 17.00 -29.76
N LYS A 452 80.17 17.21 -30.04
CA LYS A 452 79.71 17.69 -31.36
C LYS A 452 80.33 19.03 -31.73
N ALA A 453 80.49 19.94 -30.77
CA ALA A 453 81.18 21.21 -30.99
C ALA A 453 82.67 20.99 -31.32
N ALA A 454 83.36 20.08 -30.64
CA ALA A 454 84.74 19.71 -30.95
C ALA A 454 84.87 19.08 -32.35
N ASP A 455 83.99 18.13 -32.70
CA ASP A 455 83.97 17.47 -34.01
C ASP A 455 83.72 18.50 -35.14
N LEU A 456 82.82 19.48 -34.92
CA LEU A 456 82.56 20.58 -35.87
C LEU A 456 83.75 21.54 -36.00
N ILE A 457 84.46 21.80 -34.90
CA ILE A 457 85.70 22.61 -34.93
C ILE A 457 86.78 21.86 -35.71
N GLU A 458 86.97 20.56 -35.49
CA GLU A 458 87.95 19.73 -36.19
C GLU A 458 87.71 19.70 -37.71
N GLY A 459 86.44 19.63 -38.14
CA GLY A 459 86.08 19.65 -39.56
C GLY A 459 86.37 20.97 -40.29
N SER A 460 86.61 22.07 -39.57
CA SER A 460 86.90 23.39 -40.15
C SER A 460 88.30 23.87 -39.74
N GLY A 461 89.26 23.78 -40.66
CA GLY A 461 90.64 24.23 -40.41
C GLY A 461 90.77 25.72 -40.02
N ILE A 462 89.76 26.55 -40.32
CA ILE A 462 89.69 27.94 -39.85
C ILE A 462 89.18 28.01 -38.40
N ALA A 463 88.20 27.17 -38.03
CA ALA A 463 87.66 27.10 -36.67
C ALA A 463 88.70 26.58 -35.67
N VAL A 464 89.54 25.61 -36.05
CA VAL A 464 90.66 25.15 -35.20
C VAL A 464 91.64 26.29 -34.91
N LYS A 465 91.97 27.11 -35.93
CA LYS A 465 92.89 28.25 -35.77
C LYS A 465 92.30 29.36 -34.90
N LEU A 466 91.01 29.67 -35.05
CA LEU A 466 90.31 30.62 -34.18
C LEU A 466 90.20 30.10 -32.74
N ALA A 467 89.86 28.83 -32.55
CA ALA A 467 89.80 28.21 -31.22
C ALA A 467 91.18 28.11 -30.55
N LEU A 468 92.24 27.89 -31.34
CA LEU A 468 93.62 27.97 -30.89
C LEU A 468 93.89 29.40 -30.42
N LEU A 469 93.64 30.41 -31.26
CA LEU A 469 93.83 31.83 -30.93
C LEU A 469 93.06 32.26 -29.68
N ASP A 470 91.81 31.84 -29.50
CA ASP A 470 91.01 32.14 -28.32
C ASP A 470 91.59 31.49 -27.07
N LYS A 471 92.01 30.21 -27.13
CA LYS A 471 92.68 29.55 -26.01
C LYS A 471 94.05 30.17 -25.69
N THR A 472 94.82 30.55 -26.70
CA THR A 472 96.07 31.30 -26.49
C THR A 472 95.77 32.67 -25.90
N GLY A 473 94.69 33.32 -26.33
CA GLY A 473 94.21 34.61 -25.82
C GLY A 473 93.78 34.55 -24.35
N ASP A 474 93.04 33.52 -23.95
CA ASP A 474 92.64 33.31 -22.55
C ASP A 474 93.85 32.92 -21.68
N GLY A 475 94.79 32.13 -22.21
CA GLY A 475 96.06 31.83 -21.56
C GLY A 475 96.92 33.09 -21.35
N LEU A 476 96.92 34.00 -22.32
CA LEU A 476 97.61 35.30 -22.24
C LEU A 476 96.90 36.31 -21.34
N LYS A 477 95.56 36.27 -21.20
CA LYS A 477 94.83 37.10 -20.22
C LYS A 477 95.14 36.72 -18.77
N GLY A 478 95.39 35.44 -18.48
CA GLY A 478 95.70 34.96 -17.15
C GLY A 478 97.15 35.20 -16.70
N CYS A 479 98.05 35.51 -17.65
CA CYS A 479 99.46 35.73 -17.40
C CYS A 479 99.83 37.13 -17.91
N ASN A 480 100.16 38.08 -17.01
CA ASN A 480 100.66 39.42 -17.36
C ASN A 480 102.04 39.40 -18.06
N SER A 481 102.19 38.65 -19.15
CA SER A 481 103.44 38.49 -19.90
C SER A 481 103.50 39.49 -21.05
N THR A 482 104.40 40.45 -20.96
CA THR A 482 104.80 41.35 -22.04
C THR A 482 105.63 40.59 -23.07
N ILE A 483 105.13 40.45 -24.30
CA ILE A 483 105.83 39.77 -25.41
C ILE A 483 106.69 40.81 -26.14
N PHE A 484 108.02 40.66 -26.10
CA PHE A 484 108.98 41.45 -26.87
C PHE A 484 109.16 40.87 -28.28
N PHE A 485 108.68 41.58 -29.31
CA PHE A 485 108.89 41.21 -30.72
C PHE A 485 110.22 41.76 -31.21
N GLY A 486 111.27 40.94 -31.17
CA GLY A 486 112.62 41.34 -31.57
C GLY A 486 113.44 40.19 -32.14
N ALA A 487 112.92 39.44 -33.12
CA ALA A 487 113.67 38.62 -34.08
C ALA A 487 112.72 38.02 -35.14
N ASP A 488 113.28 37.70 -36.30
CA ASP A 488 112.65 37.29 -37.57
C ASP A 488 111.36 36.42 -37.52
N ALA A 489 110.38 36.78 -38.36
CA ALA A 489 109.02 36.24 -38.41
C ALA A 489 108.91 34.76 -38.87
N THR A 490 110.01 34.13 -39.26
CA THR A 490 110.02 32.75 -39.79
C THR A 490 110.18 31.67 -38.73
N LYS A 491 110.38 32.02 -37.45
CA LYS A 491 110.57 31.05 -36.33
C LYS A 491 109.44 31.02 -35.29
N LEU A 492 108.28 31.61 -35.61
CA LEU A 492 107.19 31.81 -34.64
C LEU A 492 106.44 30.52 -34.27
N ASP A 493 106.44 29.51 -35.15
CA ASP A 493 105.76 28.22 -34.93
C ASP A 493 106.44 27.36 -33.85
N GLU A 494 107.77 27.46 -33.69
CA GLU A 494 108.52 26.65 -32.71
C GLU A 494 108.46 27.22 -31.28
N MET A 495 108.21 28.53 -31.11
CA MET A 495 108.17 29.15 -29.77
C MET A 495 106.81 29.01 -29.05
N LEU A 496 105.73 28.71 -29.77
CA LEU A 496 104.38 28.60 -29.20
C LEU A 496 104.03 27.19 -28.70
N ALA A 497 104.70 26.15 -29.20
CA ALA A 497 104.42 24.76 -28.83
C ALA A 497 104.61 24.45 -27.31
N PRO A 498 105.63 25.00 -26.59
CA PRO A 498 105.81 24.68 -25.17
C PRO A 498 104.75 25.33 -24.26
N ALA A 499 104.21 26.48 -24.63
CA ALA A 499 103.23 27.22 -23.80
C ALA A 499 101.85 26.53 -23.76
N VAL A 500 101.47 25.86 -24.85
CA VAL A 500 100.19 25.14 -24.96
C VAL A 500 100.17 23.89 -24.06
N VAL A 501 101.31 23.21 -23.88
CA VAL A 501 101.41 22.01 -23.03
C VAL A 501 101.29 22.36 -21.54
N ALA A 502 101.79 23.53 -21.13
CA ALA A 502 101.71 24.00 -19.74
C ALA A 502 100.30 24.46 -19.32
N ALA A 503 99.49 24.96 -20.26
CA ALA A 503 98.11 25.35 -19.98
C ALA A 503 97.16 24.14 -19.84
N ALA A 504 97.41 23.06 -20.59
CA ALA A 504 96.56 21.85 -20.57
C ALA A 504 96.67 21.07 -19.24
N THR A 505 97.81 21.11 -18.56
CA THR A 505 98.03 20.39 -17.29
C THR A 505 97.34 21.04 -16.09
N LYS A 506 96.97 22.33 -16.16
CA LYS A 506 96.37 23.05 -15.02
C LYS A 506 94.87 22.83 -14.83
N GLN A 507 94.14 22.35 -15.85
CA GLN A 507 92.68 22.14 -15.75
C GLN A 507 92.26 20.80 -15.12
N VAL A 508 93.17 19.83 -14.94
CA VAL A 508 92.82 18.49 -14.44
C VAL A 508 92.83 18.41 -12.90
N GLY A 509 93.41 19.38 -12.19
CA GLY A 509 93.59 19.32 -10.72
C GLY A 509 92.46 19.91 -9.85
N GLY A 510 91.31 20.32 -10.41
CA GLY A 510 90.32 21.15 -9.70
C GLY A 510 89.14 20.44 -9.03
N ALA A 511 88.99 19.13 -9.16
CA ALA A 511 87.76 18.42 -8.77
C ALA A 511 87.95 17.48 -7.58
N GLU A 512 88.44 17.99 -6.44
CA GLU A 512 88.38 17.23 -5.18
C GLU A 512 88.41 18.16 -3.96
N LYS A 513 87.22 18.60 -3.52
CA LYS A 513 86.88 18.92 -2.12
C LYS A 513 85.48 19.54 -2.03
N LYS A 514 84.53 18.78 -1.47
CA LYS A 514 83.48 19.22 -0.51
C LYS A 514 82.60 18.02 -0.17
N SER A 515 82.72 17.53 1.07
CA SER A 515 81.63 16.87 1.79
C SER A 515 80.91 17.93 2.62
#